data_AF-A0A8S3IGI7-F1
#
_entry.id   AF-A0A8S3IGI7-F1
#
_cell.length_a   1.000
_cell.length_b   1.000
_cell.length_c   1.000
_cell.angle_alpha   90.00
_cell.angle_beta   90.00
_cell.angle_gamma   90.00
#
_symmetry.space_group_name_H-M   'P 1'
#
loop_
_entity.id
_entity.type
_entity.pdbx_description
1 polymer ?
#
loop_
_entity_poly.entity_id
_entity_poly.type
_entity_poly.pdbx_seq_one_letter_code
_entity_poly.pdbx_strand_id
1 'polypeptide(L)'
;SFYYPIQICTLDNPDFGTLHPMVFHIMLIHFLQQIQEPIVPCLHEYIYGVDNALMIMSDAHHNDFLSICNGYASTWKTENKTPVEMLFLQLLSYYISKFNIKQFIVSIQTRMPILKDEKQKFCRTLFCADPVYMNRNLAYTMKANSSFAYFRQTFRKALNYFCQNSSKEQRNNKSIITEVYQSCKSLFTALVSKRTRNANFTQHDLRQLYEQTFDNRSNPWPESKLKLRDNNILPLLDKSIVSDEEFQGEFQNDSDTDSDNIYNDDNEIEINPR
;
A
#
# COMPACT_ATOMS: atom_id res chain seq x y z
N SER A 1 -8.15 -8.56 -16.16
CA SER A 1 -7.14 -7.49 -16.10
C SER A 1 -7.58 -6.45 -15.07
N PHE A 2 -6.76 -6.15 -14.06
CA PHE A 2 -7.06 -5.19 -12.97
C PHE A 2 -7.28 -3.75 -13.46
N TYR A 3 -6.69 -3.42 -14.61
CA TYR A 3 -6.71 -2.06 -15.18
C TYR A 3 -8.07 -1.65 -15.77
N TYR A 4 -8.85 -2.62 -16.25
CA TYR A 4 -10.10 -2.34 -16.98
C TYR A 4 -11.17 -1.60 -16.15
N PRO A 5 -11.47 -2.00 -14.90
CA PRO A 5 -12.38 -1.23 -14.05
C PRO A 5 -11.88 0.18 -13.69
N ILE A 6 -10.56 0.38 -13.57
CA ILE A 6 -9.95 1.66 -13.23
C ILE A 6 -10.13 2.66 -14.38
N GLN A 7 -9.86 2.19 -15.60
CA GLN A 7 -9.99 2.97 -16.83
C GLN A 7 -11.45 3.37 -17.09
N ILE A 8 -12.41 2.45 -16.83
CA ILE A 8 -13.85 2.76 -16.94
C ILE A 8 -14.27 3.86 -15.98
N CYS A 9 -13.69 3.89 -14.78
CA CYS A 9 -14.00 4.91 -13.79
C CYS A 9 -13.16 6.19 -13.95
N THR A 10 -12.37 6.32 -15.03
CA THR A 10 -11.53 7.50 -15.32
C THR A 10 -10.64 7.91 -14.13
N LEU A 11 -10.24 6.93 -13.31
CA LEU A 11 -9.45 7.17 -12.10
C LEU A 11 -7.95 7.38 -12.40
N ASP A 12 -7.57 7.17 -13.66
CA ASP A 12 -6.20 7.09 -14.17
C ASP A 12 -5.84 8.25 -15.13
N ASN A 13 -6.48 9.40 -14.97
CA ASN A 13 -6.22 10.60 -15.76
C ASN A 13 -5.66 11.76 -14.90
N PRO A 14 -4.33 11.92 -14.83
CA PRO A 14 -3.65 12.97 -14.08
C PRO A 14 -4.09 14.39 -14.44
N ASP A 15 -4.45 14.64 -15.71
CA ASP A 15 -4.83 15.96 -16.20
C ASP A 15 -6.12 16.48 -15.56
N PHE A 16 -6.96 15.58 -15.05
CA PHE A 16 -8.18 15.90 -14.30
C PHE A 16 -8.02 15.76 -12.78
N GLY A 17 -6.79 15.71 -12.27
CA GLY A 17 -6.52 15.61 -10.82
C GLY A 17 -6.88 14.26 -10.22
N THR A 18 -6.88 13.20 -11.03
CA THR A 18 -6.97 11.79 -10.59
C THR A 18 -5.57 11.15 -10.58
N LEU A 19 -5.45 9.85 -10.29
CA LEU A 19 -4.15 9.21 -10.06
C LEU A 19 -3.44 8.87 -11.37
N HIS A 20 -2.10 8.82 -11.36
CA HIS A 20 -1.36 8.25 -12.48
C HIS A 20 -1.57 6.73 -12.56
N PRO A 21 -1.70 6.11 -13.75
CA PRO A 21 -1.85 4.66 -13.92
C PRO A 21 -0.86 3.81 -13.10
N MET A 22 0.39 4.25 -12.99
CA MET A 22 1.44 3.58 -12.21
C MET A 22 1.09 3.46 -10.71
N VAL A 23 0.33 4.40 -10.14
CA VAL A 23 -0.06 4.35 -8.73
C VAL A 23 -0.88 3.09 -8.45
N PHE A 24 -1.78 2.72 -9.34
CA PHE A 24 -2.59 1.50 -9.19
C PHE A 24 -1.76 0.22 -9.26
N HIS A 25 -0.70 0.20 -10.07
CA HIS A 25 0.23 -0.93 -10.14
C HIS A 25 1.01 -1.07 -8.83
N ILE A 26 1.53 0.04 -8.30
CA ILE A 26 2.27 0.05 -7.03
C ILE A 26 1.33 -0.32 -5.87
N MET A 27 0.09 0.17 -5.87
CA MET A 27 -0.92 -0.21 -4.89
C MET A 27 -1.21 -1.72 -4.92
N LEU A 28 -1.38 -2.29 -6.11
CA LEU A 28 -1.60 -3.72 -6.28
C LEU A 28 -0.40 -4.53 -5.74
N ILE A 29 0.83 -4.19 -6.15
CA ILE A 29 2.05 -4.88 -5.70
C ILE A 29 2.19 -4.75 -4.18
N HIS A 30 2.01 -3.55 -3.63
CA HIS A 30 2.07 -3.31 -2.19
C HIS A 30 1.07 -4.20 -1.45
N PHE A 31 -0.19 -4.22 -1.87
CA PHE A 31 -1.19 -5.09 -1.25
C PHE A 31 -0.78 -6.58 -1.29
N LEU A 32 -0.31 -7.07 -2.44
CA LEU A 32 0.14 -8.46 -2.62
C LEU A 32 1.38 -8.82 -1.78
N GLN A 33 2.20 -7.83 -1.40
CA GLN A 33 3.29 -7.99 -0.44
C GLN A 33 2.79 -7.97 1.01
N GLN A 34 1.71 -7.23 1.31
CA GLN A 34 1.21 -7.00 2.67
C GLN A 34 0.26 -8.09 3.19
N ILE A 35 -0.37 -8.86 2.30
CA ILE A 35 -1.16 -10.04 2.71
C ILE A 35 -0.30 -11.02 3.53
N GLN A 36 -0.94 -11.69 4.48
CA GLN A 36 -0.28 -12.58 5.44
C GLN A 36 0.64 -13.60 4.75
N GLU A 37 0.14 -14.24 3.70
CA GLU A 37 0.91 -15.08 2.79
C GLU A 37 1.19 -14.27 1.52
N PRO A 38 2.38 -13.66 1.38
CA PRO A 38 2.70 -12.78 0.27
C PRO A 38 2.66 -13.53 -1.06
N ILE A 39 1.99 -12.95 -2.06
CA ILE A 39 1.96 -13.51 -3.41
C ILE A 39 3.19 -13.07 -4.19
N VAL A 40 3.62 -11.83 -4.01
CA VAL A 40 4.82 -11.29 -4.66
C VAL A 40 5.89 -10.98 -3.62
N PRO A 41 7.18 -11.13 -3.96
CA PRO A 41 8.25 -10.84 -3.04
C PRO A 41 8.49 -9.34 -2.88
N CYS A 42 9.26 -9.00 -1.85
CA CYS A 42 9.80 -7.67 -1.64
C CYS A 42 11.30 -7.66 -1.94
N LEU A 43 11.65 -7.26 -3.17
CA LEU A 43 12.99 -7.48 -3.74
C LEU A 43 14.06 -6.60 -3.10
N HIS A 44 13.75 -5.34 -2.78
CA HIS A 44 14.71 -4.44 -2.15
C HIS A 44 15.04 -4.89 -0.72
N GLU A 45 14.01 -5.22 0.07
CA GLU A 45 14.19 -5.82 1.39
C GLU A 45 14.98 -7.14 1.33
N TYR A 46 14.76 -7.97 0.31
CA TYR A 46 15.51 -9.22 0.12
C TYR A 46 17.00 -8.99 -0.12
N ILE A 47 17.33 -8.07 -1.04
CA ILE A 47 18.70 -7.86 -1.49
C ILE A 47 19.50 -7.05 -0.46
N TYR A 48 18.87 -6.05 0.14
CA TYR A 48 19.56 -5.04 0.94
C TYR A 48 19.25 -5.09 2.44
N GLY A 49 18.24 -5.88 2.83
CA GLY A 49 17.71 -5.93 4.18
C GLY A 49 16.74 -4.78 4.48
N VAL A 50 15.95 -4.94 5.54
CA VAL A 50 14.89 -4.00 5.94
C VAL A 50 15.43 -2.58 6.16
N ASP A 51 16.60 -2.44 6.79
CA ASP A 51 17.22 -1.13 7.09
C ASP A 51 17.63 -0.35 5.84
N ASN A 52 18.05 -1.05 4.78
CA ASN A 52 18.61 -0.42 3.59
C ASN A 52 17.66 -0.48 2.40
N ALA A 53 16.47 -1.07 2.55
CA ALA A 53 15.50 -1.22 1.47
C ALA A 53 15.04 0.13 0.88
N LEU A 54 15.05 1.19 1.70
CA LEU A 54 14.58 2.54 1.35
C LEU A 54 15.63 3.38 0.62
N MET A 55 16.26 2.80 -0.39
CA MET A 55 17.36 3.45 -1.13
C MET A 55 16.87 4.18 -2.37
N ILE A 56 17.63 5.21 -2.75
CA ILE A 56 17.61 5.81 -4.09
C ILE A 56 18.66 5.07 -4.90
N MET A 57 18.25 4.51 -6.04
CA MET A 57 19.15 3.74 -6.90
C MET A 57 19.76 4.65 -7.97
N SER A 58 21.08 4.54 -8.19
CA SER A 58 21.70 5.11 -9.39
C SER A 58 21.40 4.23 -10.62
N ASP A 59 21.55 4.78 -11.82
CA ASP A 59 21.30 4.04 -13.07
C ASP A 59 22.17 2.78 -13.19
N ALA A 60 23.41 2.82 -12.69
CA ALA A 60 24.30 1.66 -12.66
C ALA A 60 23.78 0.57 -11.70
N HIS A 61 23.32 0.95 -10.51
CA HIS A 61 22.74 0.01 -9.54
C HIS A 61 21.42 -0.59 -10.00
N HIS A 62 20.66 0.14 -10.82
CA HIS A 62 19.39 -0.35 -11.37
C HIS A 62 19.60 -1.61 -12.22
N ASN A 63 20.62 -1.64 -13.09
CA ASN A 63 20.88 -2.80 -13.94
C ASN A 63 21.28 -4.04 -13.15
N ASP A 64 22.15 -3.89 -12.15
CA ASP A 64 22.55 -4.99 -11.27
C ASP A 64 21.36 -5.52 -10.46
N PHE A 65 20.52 -4.62 -9.97
CA PHE A 65 19.28 -4.97 -9.29
C PHE A 65 18.34 -5.79 -10.18
N LEU A 66 18.11 -5.37 -11.42
CA LEU A 66 17.25 -6.11 -12.36
C LEU A 66 17.78 -7.53 -12.61
N SER A 67 19.09 -7.70 -12.76
CA SER A 67 19.73 -9.01 -12.94
C SER A 67 19.46 -9.94 -11.75
N ILE A 68 19.67 -9.45 -10.52
CA ILE A 68 19.40 -10.19 -9.29
C ILE A 68 17.91 -10.51 -9.15
N CYS A 69 17.05 -9.55 -9.47
CA CYS A 69 15.60 -9.70 -9.40
C CYS A 69 15.09 -10.79 -10.34
N ASN A 70 15.61 -10.88 -11.57
CA ASN A 70 15.22 -11.93 -12.51
C ASN A 70 15.57 -13.33 -11.97
N GLY A 71 16.77 -13.48 -11.42
CA GLY A 71 17.18 -14.73 -10.77
C GLY A 71 16.28 -15.07 -9.59
N TYR A 72 16.00 -14.10 -8.72
CA TYR A 72 15.20 -14.32 -7.53
C TYR A 72 13.72 -14.61 -7.85
N ALA A 73 13.11 -13.85 -8.74
CA ALA A 73 11.70 -13.98 -9.11
C ALA A 73 11.37 -15.39 -9.61
N SER A 74 12.32 -16.04 -10.32
CA SER A 74 12.17 -17.43 -10.76
C SER A 74 12.09 -18.46 -9.62
N THR A 75 12.60 -18.11 -8.44
CA THR A 75 12.65 -18.99 -7.27
C THR A 75 11.53 -18.75 -6.26
N TRP A 76 10.84 -17.61 -6.36
CA TRP A 76 9.79 -17.25 -5.42
C TRP A 76 8.58 -18.18 -5.56
N LYS A 77 8.09 -18.65 -4.42
CA LYS A 77 6.88 -19.47 -4.34
C LYS A 77 5.99 -18.88 -3.25
N THR A 78 4.70 -18.88 -3.51
CA THR A 78 3.68 -18.50 -2.53
C THR A 78 2.81 -19.71 -2.23
N GLU A 79 2.45 -19.87 -0.96
CA GLU A 79 1.47 -20.87 -0.51
C GLU A 79 0.03 -20.36 -0.61
N ASN A 80 -0.14 -19.09 -0.97
CA ASN A 80 -1.44 -18.45 -1.04
C ASN A 80 -2.28 -19.06 -2.17
N LYS A 81 -3.42 -19.65 -1.80
CA LYS A 81 -4.40 -20.27 -2.71
C LYS A 81 -5.67 -19.43 -2.87
N THR A 82 -5.63 -18.16 -2.47
CA THR A 82 -6.80 -17.28 -2.52
C THR A 82 -7.18 -17.04 -3.97
N PRO A 83 -8.45 -17.24 -4.37
CA PRO A 83 -8.90 -16.97 -5.73
C PRO A 83 -8.69 -15.51 -6.13
N VAL A 84 -8.46 -15.26 -7.42
CA VAL A 84 -8.12 -13.93 -7.96
C VAL A 84 -9.23 -12.91 -7.69
N GLU A 85 -10.48 -13.33 -7.78
CA GLU A 85 -11.66 -12.53 -7.46
C GLU A 85 -11.67 -12.10 -6.00
N MET A 86 -11.30 -13.00 -5.08
CA MET A 86 -11.24 -12.69 -3.66
C MET A 86 -10.06 -11.74 -3.35
N LEU A 87 -8.90 -11.94 -3.99
CA LEU A 87 -7.77 -11.01 -3.89
C LEU A 87 -8.15 -9.60 -4.37
N PHE A 88 -8.92 -9.50 -5.45
CA PHE A 88 -9.40 -8.21 -5.95
C PHE A 88 -10.34 -7.52 -4.95
N LEU A 89 -11.28 -8.24 -4.35
CA LEU A 89 -12.16 -7.69 -3.31
C LEU A 89 -11.38 -7.27 -2.06
N GLN A 90 -10.42 -8.08 -1.64
CA GLN A 90 -9.53 -7.77 -0.51
C GLN A 90 -8.65 -6.54 -0.78
N LEU A 91 -8.17 -6.36 -2.02
CA LEU A 91 -7.43 -5.16 -2.41
C LEU A 91 -8.27 -3.89 -2.27
N LEU A 92 -9.51 -3.92 -2.77
CA LEU A 92 -10.44 -2.80 -2.61
C LEU A 92 -10.70 -2.53 -1.12
N SER A 93 -11.02 -3.56 -0.35
CA SER A 93 -11.27 -3.49 1.10
C SER A 93 -10.05 -2.95 1.87
N TYR A 94 -8.84 -3.37 1.49
CA TYR A 94 -7.60 -2.97 2.11
C TYR A 94 -7.41 -1.45 2.05
N TYR A 95 -7.55 -0.85 0.86
CA TYR A 95 -7.37 0.59 0.67
C TYR A 95 -8.54 1.44 1.17
N ILE A 96 -9.73 0.87 1.34
CA ILE A 96 -10.89 1.57 1.92
C ILE A 96 -10.85 1.58 3.45
N SER A 97 -10.41 0.48 4.08
CA SER A 97 -10.67 0.22 5.51
C SER A 97 -9.48 -0.21 6.34
N LYS A 98 -8.41 -0.76 5.74
CA LYS A 98 -7.28 -1.32 6.51
C LYS A 98 -6.04 -0.44 6.45
N PHE A 99 -5.70 0.10 5.28
CA PHE A 99 -4.53 0.94 5.09
C PHE A 99 -4.77 2.34 5.66
N ASN A 100 -3.93 2.75 6.62
CA ASN A 100 -4.03 4.07 7.23
C ASN A 100 -3.26 5.12 6.42
N ILE A 101 -3.96 5.73 5.46
CA ILE A 101 -3.44 6.74 4.53
C ILE A 101 -2.90 8.00 5.25
N LYS A 102 -3.39 8.31 6.45
CA LYS A 102 -2.91 9.48 7.20
C LYS A 102 -1.53 9.27 7.81
N GLN A 103 -1.18 8.02 8.12
CA GLN A 103 0.04 7.69 8.86
C GLN A 103 1.11 7.04 8.00
N PHE A 104 0.73 6.31 6.95
CA PHE A 104 1.65 5.46 6.21
C PHE A 104 1.71 5.83 4.73
N ILE A 105 2.86 5.54 4.12
CA ILE A 105 3.06 5.64 2.68
C ILE A 105 2.89 4.27 2.02
N VAL A 106 2.51 4.26 0.75
CA VAL A 106 2.51 3.06 -0.10
C VAL A 106 3.88 2.93 -0.75
N SER A 107 4.63 1.89 -0.39
CA SER A 107 5.93 1.55 -0.98
C SER A 107 6.03 0.05 -1.21
N ILE A 108 6.77 -0.36 -2.25
CA ILE A 108 7.00 -1.77 -2.61
C ILE A 108 8.43 -2.24 -2.28
N GLN A 109 9.24 -1.37 -1.69
CA GLN A 109 10.63 -1.66 -1.35
C GLN A 109 10.77 -2.45 -0.03
N THR A 110 9.83 -2.31 0.90
CA THR A 110 9.79 -3.11 2.13
C THR A 110 8.37 -3.54 2.47
N ARG A 111 8.22 -4.70 3.13
CA ARG A 111 6.94 -5.10 3.72
C ARG A 111 6.72 -4.45 5.08
N MET A 112 7.75 -3.90 5.71
CA MET A 112 7.59 -3.12 6.94
C MET A 112 6.78 -1.85 6.63
N PRO A 113 5.70 -1.55 7.36
CA PRO A 113 4.98 -0.30 7.18
C PRO A 113 5.91 0.90 7.39
N ILE A 114 5.80 1.90 6.52
CA ILE A 114 6.64 3.11 6.56
C ILE A 114 5.77 4.30 6.96
N LEU A 115 6.19 5.00 8.02
CA LEU A 115 5.53 6.21 8.49
C LEU A 115 5.78 7.38 7.53
N LYS A 116 4.76 8.23 7.38
CA LYS A 116 4.92 9.56 6.79
C LYS A 116 5.85 10.41 7.65
N ASP A 117 6.82 11.05 7.02
CA ASP A 117 7.65 12.08 7.65
C ASP A 117 6.85 13.38 7.92
N GLU A 118 7.49 14.38 8.52
CA GLU A 118 6.82 15.65 8.85
C GLU A 118 6.27 16.40 7.63
N LYS A 119 7.01 16.44 6.52
CA LYS A 119 6.57 17.09 5.27
C LYS A 119 5.41 16.30 4.64
N GLN A 120 5.47 14.97 4.69
CA GLN A 120 4.48 14.07 4.12
C GLN A 120 3.19 13.99 4.93
N LYS A 121 3.22 14.27 6.24
CA LYS A 121 2.02 14.32 7.10
C LYS A 121 1.03 15.40 6.66
N PHE A 122 1.48 16.45 5.97
CA PHE A 122 0.59 17.45 5.38
C PHE A 122 -0.20 16.90 4.18
N CYS A 123 0.26 15.82 3.54
CA CYS A 123 -0.49 15.12 2.51
C CYS A 123 -1.67 14.36 3.14
N ARG A 124 -2.88 14.94 3.01
CA ARG A 124 -4.14 14.36 3.51
C ARG A 124 -4.70 13.25 2.61
N THR A 125 -4.13 13.06 1.42
CA THR A 125 -4.50 12.04 0.44
C THR A 125 -3.46 10.92 0.40
N LEU A 126 -3.59 10.03 -0.59
CA LEU A 126 -2.67 8.91 -0.80
C LEU A 126 -1.25 9.42 -1.06
N PHE A 127 -0.27 8.86 -0.36
CA PHE A 127 1.14 9.03 -0.70
C PHE A 127 1.67 7.71 -1.24
N CYS A 128 2.04 7.71 -2.51
CA CYS A 128 2.57 6.54 -3.21
C CYS A 128 4.00 6.83 -3.62
N ALA A 129 4.96 6.16 -2.98
CA ALA A 129 6.38 6.40 -3.22
C ALA A 129 6.82 5.76 -4.54
N ASP A 130 7.63 6.49 -5.30
CA ASP A 130 8.30 5.98 -6.48
C ASP A 130 9.38 4.94 -6.07
N PRO A 131 9.35 3.70 -6.61
CA PRO A 131 10.31 2.65 -6.26
C PRO A 131 11.79 2.99 -6.54
N VAL A 132 12.06 3.97 -7.41
CA VAL A 132 13.42 4.46 -7.70
C VAL A 132 13.74 5.70 -6.88
N TYR A 133 12.75 6.58 -6.68
CA TYR A 133 12.89 7.86 -5.99
C TYR A 133 11.90 8.00 -4.83
N MET A 134 12.21 7.42 -3.67
CA MET A 134 11.26 7.30 -2.53
C MET A 134 10.62 8.61 -2.06
N ASN A 135 11.30 9.75 -2.20
CA ASN A 135 10.76 11.06 -1.81
C ASN A 135 9.72 11.61 -2.80
N ARG A 136 9.61 11.02 -3.99
CA ARG A 136 8.65 11.40 -5.01
C ARG A 136 7.30 10.73 -4.75
N ASN A 137 6.27 11.55 -4.53
CA ASN A 137 4.89 11.07 -4.48
C ASN A 137 4.32 10.92 -5.89
N LEU A 138 4.05 9.69 -6.33
CA LEU A 138 3.40 9.41 -7.61
C LEU A 138 1.90 9.73 -7.62
N ALA A 139 1.30 9.90 -6.44
CA ALA A 139 -0.09 10.32 -6.27
C ALA A 139 -0.25 11.85 -6.16
N TYR A 140 0.78 12.63 -6.50
CA TYR A 140 0.80 14.09 -6.33
C TYR A 140 -0.28 14.85 -7.10
N THR A 141 -0.85 14.26 -8.15
CA THR A 141 -1.93 14.86 -8.96
C THR A 141 -3.28 14.87 -8.22
N MET A 142 -3.51 13.92 -7.32
CA MET A 142 -4.73 13.83 -6.52
C MET A 142 -4.59 14.64 -5.23
N LYS A 143 -4.57 15.98 -5.37
CA LYS A 143 -4.47 16.90 -4.23
C LYS A 143 -5.82 17.20 -3.58
N ALA A 144 -6.87 17.31 -4.38
CA ALA A 144 -8.19 17.72 -3.91
C ALA A 144 -8.85 16.63 -3.06
N ASN A 145 -9.41 17.03 -1.91
CA ASN A 145 -10.18 16.12 -1.04
C ASN A 145 -11.37 15.51 -1.78
N SER A 146 -11.98 16.25 -2.71
CA SER A 146 -13.06 15.78 -3.58
C SER A 146 -12.61 14.65 -4.51
N SER A 147 -11.46 14.78 -5.18
CA SER A 147 -10.88 13.71 -6.01
C SER A 147 -10.58 12.44 -5.19
N PHE A 148 -10.05 12.62 -3.98
CA PHE A 148 -9.81 11.49 -3.08
C PHE A 148 -11.11 10.87 -2.53
N ALA A 149 -12.13 11.68 -2.26
CA ALA A 149 -13.46 11.20 -1.89
C ALA A 149 -14.08 10.39 -3.03
N TYR A 150 -13.97 10.87 -4.27
CA TYR A 150 -14.40 10.15 -5.47
C TYR A 150 -13.67 8.81 -5.60
N PHE A 151 -12.34 8.79 -5.50
CA PHE A 151 -11.54 7.56 -5.50
C PHE A 151 -12.06 6.53 -4.47
N ARG A 152 -12.26 6.95 -3.22
CA ARG A 152 -12.79 6.08 -2.16
C ARG A 152 -14.20 5.59 -2.47
N GLN A 153 -15.05 6.46 -3.02
CA GLN A 153 -16.42 6.09 -3.35
C GLN A 153 -16.48 5.12 -4.52
N THR A 154 -15.63 5.27 -5.53
CA THR A 154 -15.50 4.34 -6.64
C THR A 154 -15.06 2.97 -6.16
N PHE A 155 -14.05 2.90 -5.28
CA PHE A 155 -13.62 1.62 -4.67
C PHE A 155 -14.75 0.96 -3.87
N ARG A 156 -15.53 1.74 -3.10
CA ARG A 156 -16.71 1.23 -2.36
C ARG A 156 -17.81 0.73 -3.29
N LYS A 157 -18.12 1.47 -4.35
CA LYS A 157 -19.13 1.07 -5.34
C LYS A 157 -18.71 -0.21 -6.07
N ALA A 158 -17.43 -0.30 -6.46
CA ALA A 158 -16.88 -1.51 -7.06
C ALA A 158 -16.99 -2.70 -6.10
N LEU A 159 -16.54 -2.54 -4.85
CA LEU A 159 -16.63 -3.59 -3.83
C LEU A 159 -18.08 -4.08 -3.65
N ASN A 160 -19.03 -3.15 -3.51
CA ASN A 160 -20.45 -3.49 -3.36
C ASN A 160 -20.99 -4.20 -4.61
N TYR A 161 -20.66 -3.71 -5.81
CA TYR A 161 -21.11 -4.29 -7.06
C TYR A 161 -20.62 -5.73 -7.24
N PHE A 162 -19.33 -5.97 -7.02
CA PHE A 162 -18.75 -7.31 -7.18
C PHE A 162 -19.22 -8.27 -6.09
N CYS A 163 -19.39 -7.81 -4.84
CA CYS A 163 -19.95 -8.64 -3.77
C CYS A 163 -21.44 -8.99 -3.99
N GLN A 164 -22.21 -8.13 -4.66
CA GLN A 164 -23.64 -8.37 -4.97
C GLN A 164 -23.84 -9.34 -6.15
N ASN A 165 -22.90 -9.41 -7.09
CA ASN A 165 -23.00 -10.29 -8.27
C ASN A 165 -22.49 -11.71 -8.03
N SER A 166 -21.69 -11.94 -6.98
CA SER A 166 -21.23 -13.27 -6.56
C SER A 166 -22.37 -14.17 -6.05
N SER A 167 -23.54 -13.59 -5.77
CA SER A 167 -24.61 -14.22 -4.99
C SER A 167 -25.94 -14.38 -5.76
N LYS A 168 -25.90 -14.81 -7.03
CA LYS A 168 -27.12 -15.34 -7.67
C LYS A 168 -27.66 -16.61 -6.98
N GLU A 169 -26.91 -17.24 -6.08
CA GLU A 169 -27.34 -18.41 -5.29
C GLU A 169 -27.46 -18.22 -3.77
N GLN A 170 -27.08 -17.09 -3.16
CA GLN A 170 -27.10 -16.95 -1.70
C GLN A 170 -27.60 -15.59 -1.21
N ARG A 171 -28.82 -15.57 -0.65
CA ARG A 171 -29.54 -14.40 -0.11
C ARG A 171 -28.91 -13.70 1.13
N ASN A 172 -27.61 -13.81 1.36
CA ASN A 172 -26.92 -13.24 2.55
C ASN A 172 -25.77 -12.29 2.18
N ASN A 173 -26.07 -11.20 1.46
CA ASN A 173 -25.06 -10.21 0.99
C ASN A 173 -24.27 -9.51 2.12
N LYS A 174 -24.85 -9.36 3.34
CA LYS A 174 -24.12 -8.84 4.51
C LYS A 174 -22.99 -9.79 4.96
N SER A 175 -23.10 -11.09 4.68
CA SER A 175 -22.10 -12.09 5.07
C SER A 175 -20.81 -11.96 4.28
N ILE A 176 -20.89 -11.84 2.94
CA ILE A 176 -19.72 -11.84 2.06
C ILE A 176 -18.87 -10.58 2.24
N ILE A 177 -19.48 -9.41 2.35
CA ILE A 177 -18.75 -8.17 2.58
C ILE A 177 -18.01 -8.23 3.94
N THR A 178 -18.68 -8.72 4.97
CA THR A 178 -18.09 -8.92 6.30
C THR A 178 -16.95 -9.94 6.24
N GLU A 179 -17.12 -11.02 5.49
CA GLU A 179 -16.10 -12.03 5.24
C GLU A 179 -14.89 -11.47 4.49
N VAL A 180 -15.07 -10.60 3.49
CA VAL A 180 -13.97 -9.91 2.81
C VAL A 180 -13.22 -9.00 3.81
N TYR A 181 -13.94 -8.24 4.63
CA TYR A 181 -13.33 -7.38 5.65
C TYR A 181 -12.59 -8.16 6.75
N GLN A 182 -13.06 -9.36 7.10
CA GLN A 182 -12.46 -10.23 8.12
C GLN A 182 -11.33 -11.11 7.57
N SER A 183 -11.43 -11.54 6.32
CA SER A 183 -10.46 -12.41 5.63
C SER A 183 -9.19 -11.67 5.23
N CYS A 184 -9.25 -10.34 5.06
CA CYS A 184 -8.10 -9.50 4.78
C CYS A 184 -7.16 -9.39 6.01
N LYS A 185 -6.45 -10.48 6.31
CA LYS A 185 -5.34 -10.52 7.27
C LYS A 185 -4.09 -10.03 6.56
N SER A 186 -3.64 -8.84 6.94
CA SER A 186 -2.39 -8.27 6.45
C SER A 186 -1.40 -8.09 7.59
N LEU A 187 -0.10 -8.17 7.28
CA LEU A 187 0.96 -7.79 8.20
C LEU A 187 0.76 -6.37 8.72
N PHE A 188 0.38 -5.46 7.82
CA PHE A 188 -0.02 -4.10 8.17
C PHE A 188 -1.05 -4.08 9.31
N THR A 189 -2.16 -4.82 9.20
CA THR A 189 -3.18 -4.88 10.26
C THR A 189 -2.67 -5.52 11.55
N ALA A 190 -1.80 -6.54 11.47
CA ALA A 190 -1.23 -7.20 12.64
C ALA A 190 -0.24 -6.30 13.40
N LEU A 191 0.54 -5.47 12.69
CA LEU A 191 1.50 -4.54 13.29
C LEU A 191 0.81 -3.27 13.81
N VAL A 192 -0.14 -2.72 13.05
CA VAL A 192 -0.84 -1.48 13.41
C VAL A 192 -1.85 -1.70 14.55
N SER A 193 -2.44 -2.88 14.69
CA SER A 193 -3.32 -3.19 15.84
C SER A 193 -2.57 -3.28 17.17
N LYS A 194 -1.28 -3.60 17.17
CA LYS A 194 -0.43 -3.58 18.39
C LYS A 194 0.02 -2.16 18.75
N ARG A 195 0.05 -1.23 17.77
CA ARG A 195 0.43 0.18 17.93
C ARG A 195 -0.56 1.03 18.71
N THR A 196 -1.87 0.75 18.65
CA THR A 196 -2.97 1.64 19.11
C THR A 196 -2.95 2.06 20.58
N ARG A 197 -1.90 1.72 21.35
CA ARG A 197 -1.68 2.12 22.74
C ARG A 197 -0.67 3.26 22.93
N ASN A 198 0.09 3.68 21.91
CA ASN A 198 1.11 4.73 22.05
C ASN A 198 1.02 5.81 20.95
N ALA A 199 0.85 7.08 21.34
CA ALA A 199 0.71 8.22 20.44
C ALA A 199 2.03 8.62 19.74
N ASN A 200 3.18 8.34 20.36
CA ASN A 200 4.51 8.76 19.89
C ASN A 200 5.28 7.61 19.21
N PHE A 201 4.57 6.77 18.47
CA PHE A 201 5.14 5.59 17.84
C PHE A 201 6.04 5.94 16.64
N THR A 202 7.29 5.49 16.68
CA THR A 202 8.35 5.82 15.71
C THR A 202 8.58 4.71 14.68
N GLN A 203 9.39 5.00 13.66
CA GLN A 203 9.81 4.00 12.68
C GLN A 203 10.68 2.91 13.33
N HIS A 204 11.42 3.26 14.39
CA HIS A 204 12.23 2.30 15.15
C HIS A 204 11.36 1.31 15.93
N ASP A 205 10.27 1.78 16.55
CA ASP A 205 9.32 0.90 17.25
C ASP A 205 8.62 -0.07 16.28
N LEU A 206 8.27 0.42 15.08
CA LEU A 206 7.76 -0.41 13.99
C LEU A 206 8.75 -1.49 13.61
N ARG A 207 10.04 -1.16 13.53
CA ARG A 207 11.08 -2.10 13.17
C ARG A 207 11.20 -3.21 14.22
N GLN A 208 11.26 -2.88 15.50
CA GLN A 208 11.32 -3.89 16.57
C GLN A 208 10.10 -4.82 16.53
N LEU A 209 8.91 -4.25 16.30
CA LEU A 209 7.68 -5.03 16.20
C LEU A 209 7.65 -5.93 14.97
N TYR A 210 8.19 -5.42 13.85
CA TYR A 210 8.37 -6.15 12.62
C TYR A 210 9.25 -7.36 12.88
N GLU A 211 10.47 -7.18 13.39
CA GLU A 211 11.41 -8.26 13.74
C GLU A 211 10.75 -9.33 14.63
N GLN A 212 10.11 -8.94 15.74
CA GLN A 212 9.41 -9.88 16.63
C GLN A 212 8.30 -10.69 15.94
N THR A 213 7.66 -10.13 14.92
CA THR A 213 6.59 -10.78 14.17
C THR A 213 7.14 -11.80 13.17
N PHE A 214 8.35 -11.59 12.63
CA PHE A 214 9.00 -12.49 11.67
C PHE A 214 9.99 -13.47 12.32
N ASP A 215 10.51 -13.20 13.52
CA ASP A 215 11.42 -14.09 14.24
C ASP A 215 10.73 -15.36 14.78
N ASN A 216 9.38 -15.42 14.78
CA ASN A 216 8.61 -16.59 15.23
C ASN A 216 7.80 -17.29 14.13
N ARG A 217 7.84 -16.78 12.90
CA ARG A 217 7.29 -17.46 11.72
C ARG A 217 8.27 -17.21 10.61
N SER A 218 9.06 -18.23 10.30
CA SER A 218 9.90 -18.34 9.12
C SER A 218 10.30 -16.97 8.59
N ASN A 219 11.39 -16.40 9.11
CA ASN A 219 12.09 -15.37 8.37
C ASN A 219 12.06 -15.80 6.90
N PRO A 220 11.37 -15.08 5.99
CA PRO A 220 11.25 -15.54 4.60
C PRO A 220 12.63 -15.60 3.92
N TRP A 221 13.65 -15.10 4.60
CA TRP A 221 15.03 -15.00 4.17
C TRP A 221 15.87 -16.00 4.98
N PRO A 222 16.28 -17.15 4.39
CA PRO A 222 17.25 -18.04 5.02
C PRO A 222 18.55 -17.28 5.27
N GLU A 223 19.11 -17.35 6.48
CA GLU A 223 20.42 -16.74 6.80
C GLU A 223 21.52 -17.16 5.82
N SER A 224 21.37 -18.32 5.17
CA SER A 224 22.29 -18.84 4.15
C SER A 224 22.30 -18.04 2.84
N LYS A 225 21.27 -17.22 2.54
CA LYS A 225 21.20 -16.37 1.33
C LYS A 225 21.60 -14.91 1.57
N LEU A 226 21.79 -14.51 2.82
CA LEU A 226 22.48 -13.26 3.17
C LEU A 226 23.96 -13.26 2.74
N LYS A 227 24.50 -14.39 2.25
CA LYS A 227 25.88 -14.50 1.73
C LYS A 227 26.14 -13.71 0.43
N LEU A 228 25.12 -13.14 -0.22
CA LEU A 228 25.33 -12.06 -1.21
C LEU A 228 25.79 -10.73 -0.54
N ARG A 229 25.96 -10.72 0.80
CA ARG A 229 26.75 -9.75 1.57
C ARG A 229 28.23 -9.70 1.17
N ASP A 230 28.73 -10.59 0.30
CA ASP A 230 30.13 -10.62 -0.14
C ASP A 230 30.54 -9.30 -0.80
N ASN A 231 30.94 -8.35 0.05
CA ASN A 231 31.84 -7.19 -0.02
C ASN A 231 31.84 -6.27 -1.27
N ASN A 232 31.08 -6.56 -2.33
CA ASN A 232 31.13 -5.86 -3.61
C ASN A 232 29.85 -5.08 -3.94
N ILE A 233 28.73 -5.32 -3.23
CA ILE A 233 27.45 -4.60 -3.48
C ILE A 233 27.24 -3.44 -2.51
N LEU A 234 27.73 -3.57 -1.27
CA LEU A 234 27.65 -2.54 -0.22
C LEU A 234 28.55 -1.29 -0.40
N PRO A 235 29.71 -1.30 -1.11
CA PRO A 235 30.60 -0.12 -1.13
C PRO A 235 30.08 1.06 -1.96
N LEU A 236 28.95 0.94 -2.66
CA LEU A 236 28.44 1.97 -3.58
C LEU A 236 27.17 2.67 -3.08
N LEU A 237 26.82 2.48 -1.81
CA LEU A 237 25.73 3.19 -1.15
C LEU A 237 26.08 4.67 -0.98
N ASP A 238 25.59 5.51 -1.89
CA ASP A 238 25.68 6.96 -1.70
C ASP A 238 24.61 7.42 -0.69
N LYS A 239 25.04 7.58 0.58
CA LYS A 239 24.20 8.16 1.65
C LYS A 239 24.13 9.69 1.57
N SER A 240 24.77 10.33 0.58
CA SER A 240 24.92 11.79 0.50
C SER A 240 23.94 12.51 -0.44
N ILE A 241 23.07 11.80 -1.15
CA ILE A 241 22.05 12.41 -2.05
C ILE A 241 20.69 12.57 -1.33
N VAL A 242 20.73 12.95 -0.05
CA VAL A 242 19.62 13.66 0.60
C VAL A 242 20.01 15.13 0.64
N SER A 243 20.29 15.70 -0.53
CA SER A 243 20.29 17.16 -0.69
C SER A 243 18.93 17.56 -1.26
N ASP A 244 18.30 18.49 -0.56
CA ASP A 244 17.02 19.09 -0.91
C ASP A 244 17.09 19.69 -2.33
N GLU A 245 16.59 18.97 -3.33
CA GLU A 245 16.12 19.62 -4.55
C GLU A 245 14.66 20.01 -4.36
N GLU A 246 14.47 21.31 -4.17
CA GLU A 246 13.18 21.99 -4.07
C GLU A 246 12.31 21.69 -5.30
N PHE A 247 11.25 20.92 -5.12
CA PHE A 247 10.08 21.04 -5.98
C PHE A 247 9.02 21.86 -5.25
N GLN A 248 9.12 23.19 -5.42
CA GLN A 248 8.10 24.13 -4.98
C GLN A 248 6.82 23.93 -5.81
N GLY A 249 5.94 23.07 -5.32
CA GLY A 249 4.51 23.19 -5.61
C GLY A 249 3.89 23.98 -4.48
N GLU A 250 3.63 25.27 -4.71
CA GLU A 250 2.97 26.18 -3.76
C GLU A 250 1.78 25.49 -3.08
N PHE A 251 1.85 25.35 -1.75
CA PHE A 251 0.71 24.98 -0.93
C PHE A 251 -0.10 26.25 -0.69
N GLN A 252 -1.14 26.46 -1.50
CA GLN A 252 -2.20 27.40 -1.14
C GLN A 252 -2.99 26.81 0.04
N ASN A 253 -2.99 27.55 1.14
CA ASN A 253 -3.74 27.27 2.35
C ASN A 253 -5.22 27.55 2.10
N ASP A 254 -6.01 26.50 1.87
CA ASP A 254 -7.46 26.59 2.10
C ASP A 254 -7.77 26.09 3.50
N SER A 255 -7.99 27.06 4.38
CA SER A 255 -8.51 26.89 5.72
C SER A 255 -10.01 26.61 5.64
N ASP A 256 -10.39 25.34 5.63
CA ASP A 256 -11.74 24.93 6.00
C ASP A 256 -11.66 24.04 7.24
N THR A 257 -12.00 24.64 8.36
CA THR A 257 -12.57 23.98 9.53
C THR A 257 -13.81 23.22 9.11
N ASP A 258 -13.83 21.90 9.32
CA ASP A 258 -15.06 21.20 9.63
C ASP A 258 -14.74 19.99 10.52
N SER A 259 -15.14 20.15 11.78
CA SER A 259 -15.61 19.06 12.63
C SER A 259 -16.64 18.23 11.86
N ASP A 260 -16.52 16.90 11.91
CA ASP A 260 -17.70 16.08 12.21
C ASP A 260 -17.33 14.63 12.52
N ASN A 261 -17.74 14.22 13.72
CA ASN A 261 -18.14 12.87 14.04
C ASN A 261 -19.18 12.39 13.03
N ILE A 262 -19.23 11.10 12.72
CA ILE A 262 -20.48 10.30 12.72
C ILE A 262 -20.06 8.83 12.69
N TYR A 263 -20.13 8.22 13.87
CA TYR A 263 -20.67 6.88 14.02
C TYR A 263 -22.20 7.02 14.00
N ASN A 264 -22.87 6.01 13.44
CA ASN A 264 -24.33 5.79 13.40
C ASN A 264 -25.12 6.67 12.45
N ASP A 265 -25.58 6.06 11.35
CA ASP A 265 -26.95 6.27 10.90
C ASP A 265 -27.44 4.98 10.22
N ASP A 266 -27.99 4.10 11.06
CA ASP A 266 -29.04 3.18 10.63
C ASP A 266 -30.29 4.04 10.46
N ASN A 267 -30.67 4.33 9.22
CA ASN A 267 -32.02 4.79 8.91
C ASN A 267 -32.52 4.13 7.63
N GLU A 268 -33.58 3.34 7.84
CA GLU A 268 -34.43 2.73 6.84
C GLU A 268 -34.96 3.78 5.87
N ILE A 269 -34.90 3.48 4.57
CA ILE A 269 -35.75 4.14 3.59
C ILE A 269 -36.67 3.05 3.04
N GLU A 270 -37.88 3.00 3.59
CA GLU A 270 -39.04 2.37 2.98
C GLU A 270 -39.26 2.99 1.60
N ILE A 271 -39.27 2.15 0.56
CA ILE A 271 -39.76 2.53 -0.76
C ILE A 271 -41.19 2.00 -0.85
N ASN A 272 -42.16 2.92 -0.77
CA ASN A 272 -43.57 2.65 -1.00
C ASN A 272 -43.83 2.63 -2.53
N PRO A 273 -44.48 1.59 -3.10
CA PRO A 273 -44.65 1.47 -4.54
C PRO A 273 -45.86 2.25 -5.05
N ARG A 274 -45.64 3.05 -6.11
CA ARG A 274 -46.64 3.36 -7.14
C ARG A 274 -45.97 3.41 -8.49
#